data_AF-A0A368F6U8-F1
#
_entry.id   AF-A0A368F6U8-F1
#
_cell.length_a   1.000
_cell.length_b   1.000
_cell.length_c   1.000
_cell.angle_alpha   90.00
_cell.angle_beta   90.00
_cell.angle_gamma   90.00
#
_symmetry.space_group_name_H-M   'P 1'
#
loop_
_entity.id
_entity.type
_entity.pdbx_description
1 polymer ?
#
loop_
_entity_poly.entity_id
_entity_poly.type
_entity_poly.pdbx_seq_one_letter_code
_entity_poly.pdbx_strand_id
1 'polypeptide(L)'
;VFLEHEGLDSNLIYPQGMSMTFSPEIQLKIMRAISGLERPGYGVQYDFVDPKQLHPTLETKKHKGLFLAGQINGTTGYEEAAAQGISF
;
A
#
# COMPACT_ATOMS: atom_id res chain seq x y z
N VAL A 1 0.73 -19.15 3.32
CA VAL A 1 0.71 -17.96 2.45
C VAL A 1 -0.39 -18.15 1.42
N PHE A 2 -1.15 -17.10 1.09
CA PHE A 2 -2.10 -17.13 -0.03
C PHE A 2 -1.42 -16.49 -1.25
N LEU A 3 -1.51 -17.15 -2.41
CA LEU A 3 -0.84 -16.73 -3.64
C LEU A 3 -1.90 -16.21 -4.62
N GLU A 4 -1.97 -14.90 -4.77
CA GLU A 4 -2.94 -14.26 -5.67
C GLU A 4 -2.29 -13.99 -7.02
N HIS A 5 -2.95 -14.39 -8.11
CA HIS A 5 -2.54 -13.94 -9.43
C HIS A 5 -2.95 -12.47 -9.59
N GLU A 6 -2.02 -11.60 -9.96
CA GLU A 6 -2.32 -10.17 -10.13
C GLU A 6 -3.24 -9.87 -11.32
N GLY A 7 -3.47 -10.85 -12.20
CA GLY A 7 -4.41 -10.75 -13.31
C GLY A 7 -4.53 -12.05 -14.07
N LEU A 8 -5.58 -12.16 -14.90
CA LEU A 8 -5.88 -13.37 -15.68
C LEU A 8 -4.74 -13.77 -16.63
N ASP A 9 -4.03 -12.79 -17.20
CA ASP A 9 -2.92 -13.00 -18.14
C ASP A 9 -1.53 -12.67 -17.52
N SER A 10 -1.47 -12.48 -16.19
CA SER A 10 -0.23 -12.10 -15.50
C SER A 10 0.48 -13.32 -14.95
N ASN A 11 1.79 -13.40 -15.19
CA ASN A 11 2.67 -14.36 -14.52
C ASN A 11 3.16 -13.85 -13.15
N LEU A 12 2.61 -12.75 -12.64
CA LEU A 12 2.93 -12.20 -11.33
C LEU A 12 2.01 -12.79 -10.27
N ILE A 13 2.64 -13.24 -9.19
CA ILE A 13 1.97 -13.82 -8.03
C ILE A 13 2.28 -12.91 -6.83
N TYR A 14 1.22 -12.43 -6.18
CA TYR A 14 1.30 -11.67 -4.94
C TYR A 14 1.15 -12.61 -3.74
N PRO A 15 2.20 -12.79 -2.91
CA PRO A 15 2.12 -13.59 -1.70
C PRO A 15 1.47 -12.79 -0.57
N GLN A 16 0.14 -12.84 -0.49
CA GLN A 16 -0.63 -12.09 0.49
C GLN A 16 -0.19 -12.44 1.92
N GLY A 17 0.04 -11.40 2.73
CA GLY A 17 0.47 -11.51 4.13
C GLY A 17 1.99 -11.64 4.33
N MET A 18 2.80 -11.55 3.27
CA MET A 18 4.27 -11.60 3.34
C MET A 18 4.95 -10.23 3.21
N SER A 19 4.45 -9.23 3.93
CA SER A 19 5.13 -7.94 4.06
C SER A 19 6.36 -8.08 4.97
N MET A 20 7.55 -7.77 4.45
CA MET A 20 8.82 -7.98 5.16
C MET A 20 9.68 -6.72 5.17
N THR A 21 10.37 -6.46 6.29
CA THR A 21 11.35 -5.37 6.46
C THR A 21 12.80 -5.86 6.41
N PHE A 22 13.02 -7.14 6.11
CA PHE A 22 14.36 -7.69 5.98
C PHE A 22 15.14 -7.07 4.81
N SER A 23 16.46 -7.21 4.81
CA SER A 23 17.27 -6.81 3.65
C SER A 23 16.81 -7.56 2.38
N PRO A 24 16.97 -6.99 1.18
CA PRO A 24 16.55 -7.62 -0.08
C PRO A 24 17.10 -9.04 -0.26
N GLU A 25 18.32 -9.31 0.21
CA GLU A 25 18.93 -10.65 0.14
C GLU A 25 18.17 -11.68 1.00
N ILE A 26 17.73 -11.30 2.19
CA ILE A 26 16.95 -12.18 3.08
C ILE A 26 15.55 -12.38 2.51
N GLN A 27 14.91 -11.32 2.00
CA GLN A 27 13.61 -11.43 1.34
C GLN A 27 13.69 -12.43 0.17
N LEU A 28 14.72 -12.34 -0.67
CA LEU A 28 14.91 -13.26 -1.79
C LEU A 28 15.11 -14.72 -1.35
N LYS A 29 15.83 -14.96 -0.24
CA LYS A 29 15.99 -16.31 0.33
C LYS A 29 14.66 -16.87 0.81
N ILE A 30 13.83 -16.06 1.46
CA ILE A 30 12.50 -16.46 1.93
C ILE A 30 11.58 -16.75 0.75
N MET A 31 11.55 -15.88 -0.26
CA MET A 31 10.74 -16.05 -1.46
C MET A 31 11.10 -17.33 -2.22
N ARG A 32 12.39 -17.60 -2.42
CA ARG A 32 12.88 -18.83 -3.08
C ARG A 32 12.62 -20.12 -2.29
N ALA A 33 12.37 -20.04 -0.99
CA ALA A 33 11.98 -21.20 -0.19
C ALA A 33 10.52 -21.63 -0.42
N ILE A 34 9.72 -20.79 -1.10
CA ILE A 34 8.32 -21.05 -1.43
C ILE A 34 8.24 -21.35 -2.91
N SER A 35 7.79 -22.57 -3.25
CA SER A 35 7.57 -22.99 -4.63
C SER A 35 6.60 -22.02 -5.33
N GLY A 36 7.00 -21.46 -6.49
CA GLY A 36 6.20 -20.50 -7.26
C GLY A 36 6.48 -19.02 -6.96
N LEU A 37 7.40 -18.70 -6.04
CA LEU A 37 7.82 -17.33 -5.70
C LEU A 37 9.29 -17.07 -6.05
N GLU A 38 9.77 -17.62 -7.17
CA GLU A 38 11.17 -17.48 -7.60
C GLU A 38 11.54 -16.03 -7.98
N ARG A 39 10.54 -15.15 -8.12
CA ARG A 39 10.68 -13.71 -8.37
C ARG A 39 10.70 -12.93 -7.04
N PRO A 40 11.62 -11.95 -6.88
CA PRO A 40 11.70 -11.13 -5.68
C PRO A 40 10.43 -10.31 -5.47
N GLY A 41 9.93 -10.25 -4.23
CA GLY A 41 9.02 -9.19 -3.79
C GLY A 41 9.77 -7.88 -3.55
N TYR A 42 9.03 -6.78 -3.38
CA TYR A 42 9.60 -5.49 -2.99
C TYR A 42 8.69 -4.83 -1.94
N GLY A 43 9.31 -4.08 -1.02
CA GLY A 43 8.59 -3.22 -0.09
C GLY A 43 8.72 -1.77 -0.54
N VAL A 44 7.66 -0.97 -0.37
CA VAL A 44 7.71 0.47 -0.62
C VAL A 44 7.44 1.22 0.67
N GLN A 45 8.24 2.23 0.93
CA GLN A 45 8.03 3.19 2.00
C GLN A 45 7.56 4.50 1.38
N TYR A 46 6.49 5.05 1.93
CA TYR A 46 5.93 6.34 1.52
C TYR A 46 5.85 7.25 2.74
N ASP A 47 6.07 8.54 2.50
CA ASP A 47 5.71 9.57 3.48
C ASP A 47 4.20 9.82 3.44
N PHE A 48 3.66 10.31 4.55
CA PHE A 48 2.25 10.70 4.66
C PHE A 48 2.12 11.99 5.46
N VAL A 49 0.99 12.68 5.27
CA VAL A 49 0.61 13.85 6.06
C VAL A 49 -0.21 13.37 7.26
N ASP A 50 0.13 13.81 8.46
CA ASP A 50 -0.66 13.50 9.66
C ASP A 50 -2.13 13.99 9.45
N PRO A 51 -3.12 13.08 9.38
CA PRO A 51 -4.50 13.45 9.10
C PRO A 51 -5.12 14.34 10.19
N LYS A 52 -4.48 14.46 11.37
CA LYS A 52 -4.87 15.47 12.38
C LYS A 52 -4.67 16.91 11.91
N GLN A 53 -3.93 17.14 10.82
CA GLN A 53 -3.79 18.44 10.17
C GLN A 53 -4.99 18.79 9.27
N LEU A 54 -5.97 17.90 9.14
CA LEU A 54 -7.18 18.10 8.36
C LEU A 54 -8.39 18.42 9.26
N HIS A 55 -9.37 19.12 8.70
CA HIS A 55 -10.72 19.14 9.23
C HIS A 55 -11.44 17.81 8.90
N PRO A 56 -12.57 17.48 9.56
CA PRO A 56 -13.38 16.31 9.20
C PRO A 56 -13.88 16.31 7.74
N THR A 57 -13.88 17.48 7.09
CA THR A 57 -14.15 17.66 5.66
C THR A 57 -12.98 17.30 4.75
N LEU A 58 -11.86 16.82 5.32
CA LEU A 58 -10.59 16.52 4.63
C LEU A 58 -9.84 17.75 4.07
N GLU A 59 -10.35 18.95 4.30
CA GLU A 59 -9.65 20.20 4.00
C GLU A 59 -8.48 20.42 4.97
N THR A 60 -7.32 20.86 4.46
CA THR A 60 -6.17 21.16 5.31
C THR A 60 -6.42 22.37 6.18
N LYS A 61 -6.00 22.32 7.46
CA LYS A 61 -6.09 23.46 8.39
C LYS A 61 -5.20 24.64 7.98
N LYS A 62 -4.12 24.36 7.23
CA LYS A 62 -3.10 25.34 6.85
C LYS A 62 -3.44 26.10 5.57
N HIS A 63 -4.12 25.46 4.62
CA HIS A 63 -4.44 26.02 3.31
C HIS A 63 -5.90 25.76 2.95
N LYS A 64 -6.67 26.84 2.90
CA LYS A 64 -8.07 26.80 2.47
C LYS A 64 -8.16 26.36 1.01
N GLY A 65 -9.09 25.45 0.71
CA GLY A 65 -9.34 24.90 -0.62
C GLY A 65 -8.43 23.72 -1.01
N LEU A 66 -7.51 23.30 -0.13
CA LEU A 66 -6.68 22.11 -0.35
C LEU A 66 -7.26 20.93 0.43
N PHE A 67 -7.58 19.84 -0.26
CA PHE A 67 -8.16 18.62 0.30
C PHE A 67 -7.23 17.43 0.07
N LEU A 68 -7.08 16.57 1.06
CA LEU A 68 -6.23 15.37 0.97
C LEU A 68 -7.08 14.11 1.21
N ALA A 69 -6.94 13.10 0.37
CA ALA A 69 -7.63 11.81 0.47
C ALA A 69 -6.75 10.63 0.07
N GLY A 70 -6.98 9.49 0.70
CA GLY A 70 -6.31 8.23 0.37
C GLY A 70 -4.96 8.07 1.03
N GLN A 71 -4.00 7.52 0.29
CA GLN A 71 -2.72 7.08 0.84
C GLN A 71 -1.91 8.22 1.48
N ILE A 72 -2.06 9.45 0.98
CA ILE A 72 -1.43 10.65 1.56
C ILE A 72 -1.87 10.92 3.01
N ASN A 73 -3.02 10.39 3.43
CA ASN A 73 -3.53 10.47 4.81
C ASN A 73 -3.10 9.26 5.68
N GLY A 74 -2.22 8.39 5.16
CA GLY A 74 -1.73 7.20 5.87
C GLY A 74 -2.60 5.96 5.73
N THR A 75 -3.62 5.96 4.85
CA THR A 75 -4.40 4.75 4.52
C THR A 75 -3.67 3.89 3.48
N THR A 76 -3.95 2.59 3.45
CA THR A 76 -3.32 1.66 2.49
C THR A 76 -4.31 0.82 1.71
N GLY A 77 -5.58 0.75 2.14
CA GLY A 77 -6.63 0.03 1.44
C GLY A 77 -7.33 0.89 0.38
N TYR A 78 -7.78 0.23 -0.68
CA TYR A 78 -8.45 0.88 -1.80
C TYR A 78 -9.80 1.46 -1.39
N GLU A 79 -10.51 0.74 -0.52
CA GLU A 79 -11.84 1.08 -0.02
C GLU A 79 -11.79 2.34 0.84
N GLU A 80 -10.85 2.43 1.77
CA GLU A 80 -10.67 3.62 2.61
C GLU A 80 -10.26 4.84 1.78
N ALA A 81 -9.40 4.64 0.77
CA ALA A 81 -9.00 5.72 -0.12
C ALA A 81 -10.17 6.22 -0.98
N ALA A 82 -10.98 5.32 -1.52
CA ALA A 82 -12.17 5.66 -2.29
C ALA A 82 -13.22 6.38 -1.43
N ALA A 83 -13.46 5.90 -0.21
CA ALA A 83 -14.40 6.51 0.72
C ALA A 83 -13.99 7.95 1.10
N GLN A 84 -12.70 8.21 1.29
CA GLN A 84 -12.21 9.58 1.50
C GLN A 84 -12.39 10.44 0.25
N GLY A 85 -12.07 9.90 -0.93
CA GLY A 85 -12.11 10.64 -2.19
C GLY A 85 -13.51 11.10 -2.62
N ILE A 86 -14.56 10.36 -2.27
CA ILE A 86 -15.95 10.75 -2.59
C ILE A 86 -16.55 11.76 -1.60
N SER A 87 -15.84 12.05 -0.49
CA SER A 87 -16.38 12.88 0.59
C SER A 87 -16.38 14.38 0.30
N PHE A 88 -15.88 14.83 -0.86
CA PHE A 88 -15.85 16.23 -1.29
C PHE A 88 -16.17 16.41 -2.77
#